data_AF-A0A1C6UHK4-F1
#
_entry.id   AF-A0A1C6UHK4-F1
#
_cell.length_a   1.000
_cell.length_b   1.000
_cell.length_c   1.000
_cell.angle_alpha   90.00
_cell.angle_beta   90.00
_cell.angle_gamma   90.00
#
_symmetry.space_group_name_H-M   'P 1'
#
loop_
_entity.id
_entity.type
_entity.pdbx_description
1 polymer ?
#
loop_
_entity_poly.entity_id
_entity_poly.type
_entity_poly.pdbx_seq_one_letter_code
_entity_poly.pdbx_strand_id
1 'polypeptide(L)'
;MTDSLTSLSRRRILLGAAAASAVTVAGASAAHAAPPTAPVGGPSPTRAAPPLLARDRIATARLAGGPARFQADLHERLDAWLAFWSANSPRSWSTPVEVEGTVSADGDAFTLHAIRVSRDDETRDAFAAGRADAAHLATLASLHHHFPSVRVEAGGALRVTDGPAGWTGSAEQVAFAVAACRELWGQRGADATDWRERVRRAGHATDPASRSGWAAFTRASLRRGLRTERTDHRR
;
A
#
# COMPACT_ATOMS: atom_id res chain seq x y z
N MET A 1 32.65 -19.53 17.66
CA MET A 1 32.61 -20.29 16.40
C MET A 1 31.24 -20.94 16.26
N THR A 2 30.38 -20.37 15.43
CA THR A 2 29.61 -21.03 14.35
C THR A 2 28.62 -20.00 13.82
N ASP A 3 29.06 -19.28 12.79
CA ASP A 3 28.23 -18.56 11.85
C ASP A 3 27.25 -19.52 11.16
N SER A 4 25.99 -19.12 11.07
CA SER A 4 25.01 -19.72 10.16
C SER A 4 23.96 -18.68 9.80
N LEU A 5 24.41 -17.64 9.08
CA LEU A 5 23.53 -16.78 8.30
C LEU A 5 23.06 -17.59 7.08
N THR A 6 21.89 -18.21 7.20
CA THR A 6 21.20 -18.86 6.10
C THR A 6 20.80 -17.80 5.07
N SER A 7 21.67 -17.67 4.07
CA SER A 7 21.46 -16.95 2.82
C SER A 7 20.16 -17.40 2.16
N LEU A 8 19.15 -16.53 2.15
CA LEU A 8 17.92 -16.76 1.39
C LEU A 8 18.22 -16.62 -0.11
N SER A 9 18.56 -17.76 -0.70
CA SER A 9 18.42 -18.20 -2.09
C SER A 9 18.12 -17.11 -3.15
N ARG A 10 19.19 -16.64 -3.79
CA ARG A 10 19.23 -15.83 -5.02
C ARG A 10 18.78 -16.62 -6.28
N ARG A 11 17.63 -17.28 -6.28
CA ARG A 11 17.13 -17.97 -7.49
C ARG A 11 15.63 -17.81 -7.65
N ARG A 12 15.22 -16.72 -8.29
CA ARG A 12 14.21 -16.72 -9.37
C ARG A 12 14.28 -15.38 -10.12
N ILE A 13 15.19 -15.39 -11.08
CA ILE A 13 15.38 -14.42 -12.14
C ILE A 13 14.19 -14.53 -13.11
N LEU A 14 13.62 -13.36 -13.45
CA LEU A 14 12.94 -12.98 -14.70
C LEU A 14 12.12 -14.04 -15.45
N LEU A 15 10.79 -13.87 -15.44
CA LEU A 15 9.84 -14.21 -16.52
C LEU A 15 8.68 -13.22 -16.33
N GLY A 16 8.48 -12.20 -17.17
CA GLY A 16 7.99 -12.31 -18.55
C GLY A 16 6.48 -11.99 -18.51
N ALA A 17 6.07 -10.74 -18.73
CA ALA A 17 5.71 -10.13 -20.02
C ALA A 17 4.25 -10.41 -20.44
N ALA A 18 3.56 -9.29 -20.71
CA ALA A 18 2.29 -9.03 -21.37
C ALA A 18 1.54 -10.17 -22.09
N ALA A 19 0.21 -10.17 -21.91
CA ALA A 19 -0.73 -10.58 -22.95
C ALA A 19 -1.88 -9.56 -23.01
N ALA A 20 -1.90 -8.80 -24.11
CA ALA A 20 -3.03 -8.00 -24.53
C ALA A 20 -4.16 -8.92 -25.02
N SER A 21 -5.40 -8.52 -24.81
CA SER A 21 -6.53 -9.07 -25.57
C SER A 21 -7.52 -7.95 -25.84
N ALA A 22 -7.53 -7.51 -27.09
CA ALA A 22 -8.57 -6.70 -27.68
C ALA A 22 -9.74 -7.64 -28.02
N VAL A 23 -10.94 -7.32 -27.52
CA VAL A 23 -12.18 -7.95 -27.98
C VAL A 23 -12.87 -6.94 -28.89
N THR A 24 -12.80 -7.20 -30.19
CA THR A 24 -13.66 -6.60 -31.21
C THR A 24 -14.95 -7.41 -31.28
N VAL A 25 -16.08 -6.81 -30.94
CA VAL A 25 -17.40 -7.30 -31.37
C VAL A 25 -18.00 -6.25 -32.29
N ALA A 26 -18.20 -6.65 -33.55
CA ALA A 26 -18.93 -5.91 -34.56
C ALA A 26 -20.24 -6.65 -34.89
N GLY A 27 -21.30 -5.88 -35.12
CA GLY A 27 -22.59 -6.31 -35.66
C GLY A 27 -23.76 -5.81 -34.81
N ALA A 28 -24.82 -5.20 -35.33
CA ALA A 28 -25.17 -4.75 -36.68
C ALA A 28 -26.27 -3.66 -36.56
N SER A 29 -26.34 -2.75 -37.54
CA SER A 29 -27.41 -1.75 -37.76
C SER A 29 -28.80 -2.42 -37.96
N ALA A 30 -29.97 -1.78 -37.88
CA ALA A 30 -30.39 -0.39 -38.07
C ALA A 30 -31.82 -0.19 -37.51
N ALA A 31 -32.20 1.04 -37.15
CA ALA A 31 -33.46 1.67 -37.58
C ALA A 31 -33.47 3.16 -37.20
N HIS A 32 -34.01 3.95 -38.12
CA HIS A 32 -33.95 5.40 -38.24
C HIS A 32 -35.19 6.06 -37.59
N ALA A 33 -35.02 7.07 -36.74
CA ALA A 33 -36.09 8.00 -36.38
C ALA A 33 -35.52 9.39 -35.95
N ALA A 34 -35.73 10.37 -36.83
CA ALA A 34 -35.79 11.84 -36.73
C ALA A 34 -35.11 12.64 -35.58
N PRO A 35 -34.43 13.78 -35.89
CA PRO A 35 -34.11 14.85 -34.94
C PRO A 35 -35.23 15.93 -34.93
N PRO A 36 -35.18 17.06 -34.18
CA PRO A 36 -34.24 17.52 -33.14
C PRO A 36 -34.92 18.07 -31.86
N THR A 37 -34.22 18.12 -30.73
CA THR A 37 -34.11 19.36 -29.90
C THR A 37 -33.00 19.17 -28.88
N ALA A 38 -31.86 19.82 -29.10
CA ALA A 38 -30.85 19.98 -28.06
C ALA A 38 -31.40 20.95 -27.02
N PRO A 39 -31.49 20.59 -25.72
CA PRO A 39 -31.33 21.61 -24.72
C PRO A 39 -29.90 22.10 -24.84
N VAL A 40 -29.74 23.41 -24.99
CA VAL A 40 -28.46 24.11 -24.82
C VAL A 40 -27.99 23.79 -23.41
N GLY A 41 -27.20 22.71 -23.30
CA GLY A 41 -26.45 22.39 -22.10
C GLY A 41 -25.41 23.48 -21.96
N GLY A 42 -25.73 24.49 -21.13
CA GLY A 42 -24.72 25.41 -20.63
C GLY A 42 -23.50 24.61 -20.14
N PRO A 43 -22.29 25.19 -20.22
CA PRO A 43 -21.09 24.47 -19.85
C PRO A 43 -21.32 23.81 -18.50
N SER A 44 -21.30 22.48 -18.48
CA SER A 44 -21.23 21.74 -17.23
C SER A 44 -20.09 22.37 -16.44
N PRO A 45 -20.27 22.74 -15.16
CA PRO A 45 -19.22 23.40 -14.42
C PRO A 45 -18.01 22.49 -14.50
N THR A 46 -17.00 22.91 -15.26
CA THR A 46 -15.72 22.23 -15.35
C THR A 46 -15.24 22.21 -13.91
N ARG A 47 -15.40 21.07 -13.24
CA ARG A 47 -15.10 20.95 -11.82
C ARG A 47 -13.64 21.33 -11.69
N ALA A 48 -13.40 22.52 -11.14
CA ALA A 48 -12.05 23.03 -10.97
C ALA A 48 -11.27 21.95 -10.22
N ALA A 49 -10.09 21.61 -10.75
CA ALA A 49 -9.22 20.65 -10.09
C ALA A 49 -9.01 21.09 -8.63
N PRO A 50 -9.06 20.15 -7.66
CA PRO A 50 -8.84 20.49 -6.27
C PRO A 50 -7.52 21.28 -6.12
N PRO A 51 -7.49 22.35 -5.32
CA PRO A 51 -6.28 23.12 -5.13
C PRO A 51 -5.20 22.26 -4.47
N LEU A 52 -3.96 22.37 -4.97
CA LEU A 52 -2.81 21.65 -4.41
C LEU A 52 -2.16 22.45 -3.28
N LEU A 53 -1.77 21.74 -2.22
CA LEU A 53 -1.08 22.28 -1.06
C LEU A 53 0.42 21.93 -1.13
N ALA A 54 1.27 22.94 -0.99
CA ALA A 54 2.71 22.73 -0.87
C ALA A 54 3.04 22.25 0.55
N ARG A 55 3.69 21.08 0.65
CA ARG A 55 4.09 20.44 1.91
C ARG A 55 5.50 19.90 1.78
N ASP A 56 6.32 20.12 2.79
CA ASP A 56 7.70 19.63 2.90
C ASP A 56 7.82 18.42 3.84
N ARG A 57 6.69 17.95 4.40
CA ARG A 57 6.63 16.90 5.41
C ARG A 57 5.43 15.98 5.21
N ILE A 58 5.58 14.76 5.69
CA ILE A 58 4.50 13.82 5.98
C ILE A 58 4.59 13.51 7.47
N ALA A 59 3.53 13.79 8.22
CA ALA A 59 3.52 13.87 9.67
C ALA A 59 4.71 14.71 10.18
N THR A 60 5.61 14.11 10.98
CA THR A 60 6.81 14.78 11.49
C THR A 60 8.05 14.62 10.60
N ALA A 61 8.00 13.76 9.57
CA ALA A 61 9.15 13.43 8.74
C ALA A 61 9.30 14.40 7.56
N ARG A 62 10.53 14.81 7.26
CA ARG A 62 10.83 15.66 6.10
C ARG A 62 10.73 14.87 4.79
N LEU A 63 10.32 15.52 3.71
CA LEU A 63 10.37 14.95 2.36
C LEU A 63 11.78 15.11 1.77
N ALA A 64 12.40 13.99 1.40
CA ALA A 64 13.67 14.00 0.68
C ALA A 64 13.45 14.59 -0.72
N GLY A 65 13.99 15.77 -0.99
CA GLY A 65 13.75 16.53 -2.23
C GLY A 65 13.02 17.86 -2.02
N GLY A 66 12.57 18.15 -0.80
CA GLY A 66 11.96 19.44 -0.44
C GLY A 66 10.43 19.46 -0.60
N PRO A 67 9.83 20.66 -0.66
CA PRO A 67 8.38 20.80 -0.75
C PRO A 67 7.80 20.17 -2.02
N ALA A 68 6.72 19.39 -1.86
CA ALA A 68 5.93 18.80 -2.93
C ALA A 68 4.46 19.27 -2.84
N ARG A 69 3.71 19.11 -3.94
CA ARG A 69 2.33 19.60 -4.05
C ARG A 69 1.34 18.44 -3.99
N PHE A 70 0.47 18.44 -2.99
CA PHE A 70 -0.49 17.36 -2.74
C PHE A 70 -1.93 17.86 -2.84
N GLN A 71 -2.86 16.98 -3.19
CA GLN A 71 -4.25 17.15 -2.79
C GLN A 71 -4.36 17.04 -1.26
N ALA A 72 -5.24 17.83 -0.66
CA ALA A 72 -5.38 17.92 0.80
C ALA A 72 -5.69 16.55 1.44
N ASP A 73 -6.66 15.83 0.89
CA ASP A 73 -7.14 14.54 1.42
C ASP A 73 -6.05 13.46 1.36
N LEU A 74 -5.27 13.41 0.27
CA LEU A 74 -4.13 12.51 0.15
C LEU A 74 -3.08 12.80 1.22
N HIS A 75 -2.74 14.09 1.41
CA HIS A 75 -1.73 14.50 2.38
C HIS A 75 -2.16 14.16 3.82
N GLU A 76 -3.40 14.45 4.19
CA GLU A 76 -3.95 14.10 5.50
C GLU A 76 -3.92 12.59 5.75
N ARG A 77 -4.25 11.79 4.73
CA ARG A 77 -4.19 10.32 4.82
C ARG A 77 -2.76 9.80 4.92
N LEU A 78 -1.80 10.42 4.24
CA LEU A 78 -0.37 10.10 4.38
C LEU A 78 0.14 10.42 5.78
N ASP A 79 -0.29 11.54 6.38
CA ASP A 79 0.04 11.89 7.76
C ASP A 79 -0.48 10.83 8.74
N ALA A 80 -1.75 10.44 8.61
CA ALA A 80 -2.35 9.37 9.41
C ALA A 80 -1.64 8.02 9.21
N TRP A 81 -1.30 7.69 7.97
CA TRP A 81 -0.56 6.47 7.62
C TRP A 81 0.81 6.42 8.30
N LEU A 82 1.60 7.49 8.20
CA LEU A 82 2.96 7.50 8.75
C LEU A 82 2.94 7.49 10.28
N ALA A 83 1.97 8.18 10.90
CA ALA A 83 1.73 8.09 12.34
C ALA A 83 1.39 6.65 12.77
N PHE A 84 0.52 5.96 12.03
CA PHE A 84 0.19 4.56 12.28
C PHE A 84 1.39 3.62 12.10
N TRP A 85 2.18 3.79 11.03
CA TRP A 85 3.40 3.01 10.80
C TRP A 85 4.39 3.20 11.95
N SER A 86 4.61 4.45 12.37
CA SER A 86 5.46 4.82 13.51
C SER A 86 4.99 4.16 14.81
N ALA A 87 3.69 4.22 15.11
CA ALA A 87 3.11 3.62 16.31
C ALA A 87 3.24 2.09 16.40
N ASN A 88 3.48 1.41 15.28
CA ASN A 88 3.68 -0.04 15.22
C ASN A 88 5.16 -0.43 14.96
N SER A 89 6.07 0.55 14.93
CA SER A 89 7.49 0.33 14.72
C SER A 89 8.22 -0.04 16.02
N PRO A 90 9.41 -0.68 15.93
CA PRO A 90 10.21 -1.02 17.11
C PRO A 90 10.49 0.20 17.97
N ARG A 91 10.36 0.05 19.30
CA ARG A 91 10.63 1.14 20.25
C ARG A 91 12.08 1.64 20.26
N SER A 92 12.99 0.82 19.74
CA SER A 92 14.40 1.18 19.54
C SER A 92 14.60 2.18 18.39
N TRP A 93 13.59 2.40 17.55
CA TRP A 93 13.65 3.36 16.46
C TRP A 93 13.03 4.67 16.90
N SER A 94 13.55 5.78 16.38
CA SER A 94 12.87 7.07 16.45
C SER A 94 11.56 7.02 15.64
N THR A 95 10.74 8.06 15.79
CA THR A 95 9.76 8.39 14.76
C THR A 95 10.47 8.62 13.41
N PRO A 96 9.81 8.37 12.27
CA PRO A 96 10.36 8.71 10.95
C PRO A 96 10.91 10.13 10.90
N VAL A 97 12.15 10.27 10.44
CA VAL A 97 12.85 11.57 10.33
C VAL A 97 12.80 12.10 8.90
N GLU A 98 12.82 11.19 7.92
CA GLU A 98 12.74 11.52 6.50
C GLU A 98 11.95 10.44 5.76
N VAL A 99 11.16 10.88 4.78
CA VAL A 99 10.47 10.04 3.81
C VAL A 99 10.97 10.44 2.43
N GLU A 100 11.43 9.46 1.66
CA GLU A 100 11.79 9.65 0.26
C GLU A 100 10.64 9.16 -0.61
N GLY A 101 10.14 10.02 -1.49
CA GLY A 101 8.98 9.73 -2.30
C GLY A 101 8.74 10.77 -3.38
N THR A 102 7.92 10.42 -4.37
CA THR A 102 7.51 11.32 -5.45
C THR A 102 5.99 11.47 -5.48
N VAL A 103 5.52 12.69 -5.69
CA VAL A 103 4.08 13.00 -5.86
C VAL A 103 3.77 13.11 -7.35
N SER A 104 2.61 12.61 -7.78
CA SER A 104 2.12 12.84 -9.15
C SER A 104 1.92 14.33 -9.44
N ALA A 105 1.89 14.69 -10.73
CA ALA A 105 1.66 16.07 -11.15
C ALA A 105 0.32 16.63 -10.63
N ASP A 106 -0.70 15.77 -10.55
CA ASP A 106 -2.03 16.12 -10.07
C ASP A 106 -2.18 16.07 -8.54
N GLY A 107 -1.09 15.74 -7.83
CA GLY A 107 -1.07 15.69 -6.36
C GLY A 107 -1.91 14.57 -5.74
N ASP A 108 -2.43 13.64 -6.54
CA ASP A 108 -3.42 12.62 -6.18
C ASP A 108 -2.83 11.23 -5.88
N ALA A 109 -1.52 11.09 -6.10
CA ALA A 109 -0.79 9.86 -5.85
C ALA A 109 0.59 10.13 -5.28
N PHE A 110 1.04 9.22 -4.42
CA PHE A 110 2.37 9.25 -3.82
C PHE A 110 3.08 7.92 -4.05
N THR A 111 4.34 7.99 -4.49
CA THR A 111 5.19 6.81 -4.69
C THR A 111 6.30 6.84 -3.65
N LEU A 112 6.24 5.93 -2.69
CA LEU A 112 7.19 5.80 -1.59
C LEU A 112 8.43 5.04 -2.03
N HIS A 113 9.60 5.64 -1.82
CA HIS A 113 10.90 5.04 -2.09
C HIS A 113 11.65 4.63 -0.81
N ALA A 114 11.60 5.43 0.26
CA ALA A 114 12.24 5.06 1.53
C ALA A 114 11.57 5.71 2.75
N ILE A 115 11.73 5.07 3.91
CA ILE A 115 11.43 5.64 5.22
C ILE A 115 12.70 5.52 6.07
N ARG A 116 13.20 6.66 6.57
CA ARG A 116 14.39 6.74 7.41
C ARG A 116 14.02 7.01 8.86
N VAL A 117 14.70 6.31 9.75
CA VAL A 117 14.60 6.46 11.20
C VAL A 117 16.00 6.58 11.79
N SER A 118 16.11 7.20 12.95
CA SER A 118 17.32 7.13 13.77
C SER A 118 17.24 5.92 14.70
N ARG A 119 18.35 5.19 14.81
CA ARG A 119 18.54 4.07 15.74
C ARG A 119 19.99 4.07 16.18
N ASP A 120 20.23 4.02 17.49
CA ASP A 120 21.59 3.97 18.06
C ASP A 120 22.45 5.14 17.50
N ASP A 121 21.88 6.35 17.43
CA ASP A 121 22.45 7.58 16.84
C ASP A 121 22.80 7.53 15.33
N GLU A 122 22.43 6.46 14.63
CA GLU A 122 22.60 6.33 13.18
C GLU A 122 21.27 6.46 12.43
N THR A 123 21.27 7.19 11.32
CA THR A 123 20.14 7.21 10.38
C THR A 123 20.17 5.94 9.54
N ARG A 124 19.06 5.20 9.49
CA ARG A 124 18.93 3.95 8.74
C ARG A 124 17.62 3.89 7.97
N ASP A 125 17.64 3.21 6.83
CA ASP A 125 16.44 2.92 6.05
C ASP A 125 15.63 1.79 6.73
N ALA A 126 14.55 2.17 7.41
CA ALA A 126 13.57 1.24 7.94
C ALA A 126 12.76 0.58 6.82
N PHE A 127 12.55 1.30 5.73
CA PHE A 127 12.02 0.80 4.46
C PHE A 127 12.84 1.41 3.33
N ALA A 128 13.17 0.62 2.30
CA ALA A 128 13.68 1.13 1.03
C ALA A 128 13.20 0.26 -0.13
N ALA A 129 12.85 0.90 -1.24
CA ALA A 129 12.46 0.25 -2.48
C ALA A 129 13.55 -0.72 -2.96
N GLY A 130 13.13 -1.83 -3.55
CA GLY A 130 14.02 -2.87 -4.08
C GLY A 130 14.50 -3.88 -3.03
N ARG A 131 14.30 -3.62 -1.74
CA ARG A 131 14.49 -4.62 -0.67
C ARG A 131 13.22 -5.47 -0.55
N ALA A 132 13.28 -6.72 -1.04
CA ALA A 132 12.22 -7.69 -0.84
C ALA A 132 12.38 -8.39 0.53
N ASP A 133 12.13 -7.66 1.61
CA ASP A 133 12.25 -8.16 2.98
C ASP A 133 10.93 -8.02 3.78
N ALA A 134 10.95 -8.47 5.03
CA ALA A 134 9.79 -8.39 5.91
C ALA A 134 9.33 -6.94 6.17
N ALA A 135 10.24 -5.96 6.12
CA ALA A 135 9.90 -4.55 6.29
C ALA A 135 9.17 -4.00 5.06
N HIS A 136 9.49 -4.47 3.85
CA HIS A 136 8.71 -4.18 2.64
C HIS A 136 7.27 -4.63 2.77
N LEU A 137 7.04 -5.89 3.15
CA LEU A 137 5.69 -6.40 3.39
C LEU A 137 4.98 -5.69 4.55
N ALA A 138 5.71 -5.28 5.58
CA ALA A 138 5.15 -4.53 6.70
C ALA A 138 4.66 -3.14 6.26
N THR A 139 5.47 -2.41 5.49
CA THR A 139 5.10 -1.10 4.94
C THR A 139 3.96 -1.23 3.93
N LEU A 140 3.95 -2.28 3.11
CA LEU A 140 2.83 -2.58 2.22
C LEU A 140 1.54 -2.84 3.02
N ALA A 141 1.63 -3.56 4.15
CA ALA A 141 0.51 -3.79 5.04
C ALA A 141 -0.03 -2.48 5.66
N SER A 142 0.84 -1.57 6.09
CA SER A 142 0.40 -0.28 6.65
C SER A 142 -0.26 0.61 5.61
N LEU A 143 0.20 0.58 4.36
CA LEU A 143 -0.42 1.30 3.26
C LEU A 143 -1.80 0.72 2.94
N HIS A 144 -1.93 -0.60 2.81
CA HIS A 144 -3.24 -1.25 2.59
C HIS A 144 -4.24 -1.03 3.74
N HIS A 145 -3.76 -0.66 4.93
CA HIS A 145 -4.62 -0.24 6.04
C HIS A 145 -5.31 1.11 5.78
N HIS A 146 -4.65 2.03 5.05
CA HIS A 146 -5.10 3.41 4.87
C HIS A 146 -5.61 3.72 3.46
N PHE A 147 -5.11 3.01 2.45
CA PHE A 147 -5.36 3.30 1.05
C PHE A 147 -6.08 2.12 0.36
N PRO A 148 -7.09 2.40 -0.49
CA PRO A 148 -7.78 1.37 -1.26
C PRO A 148 -6.91 0.77 -2.36
N SER A 149 -6.04 1.60 -2.94
CA SER A 149 -5.15 1.25 -4.04
C SER A 149 -3.71 1.40 -3.56
N VAL A 150 -2.99 0.28 -3.57
CA VAL A 150 -1.56 0.23 -3.30
C VAL A 150 -0.94 -0.67 -4.34
N ARG A 151 0.02 -0.15 -5.10
CA ARG A 151 0.71 -0.87 -6.16
C ARG A 151 2.20 -0.93 -5.86
N VAL A 152 2.79 -2.09 -6.10
CA VAL A 152 4.25 -2.24 -6.11
C VAL A 152 4.74 -1.91 -7.52
N GLU A 153 5.54 -0.86 -7.64
CA GLU A 153 6.12 -0.41 -8.90
C GLU A 153 7.36 -1.24 -9.28
N ALA A 154 7.79 -1.10 -10.54
CA ALA A 154 9.08 -1.62 -10.96
C ALA A 154 10.20 -1.03 -10.07
N GLY A 155 11.04 -1.88 -9.51
CA GLY A 155 12.04 -1.47 -8.52
C GLY A 155 11.55 -1.49 -7.07
N GLY A 156 10.30 -1.91 -6.80
CA GLY A 156 9.81 -2.19 -5.44
C GLY A 156 9.33 -0.96 -4.65
N ALA A 157 9.26 0.21 -5.29
CA ALA A 157 8.61 1.38 -4.71
C ALA A 157 7.09 1.15 -4.55
N LEU A 158 6.46 1.84 -3.61
CA LEU A 158 5.06 1.62 -3.26
C LEU A 158 4.22 2.83 -3.63
N ARG A 159 3.36 2.69 -4.63
CA ARG A 159 2.47 3.75 -5.09
C ARG A 159 1.10 3.64 -4.43
N VAL A 160 0.58 4.76 -3.94
CA VAL A 160 -0.78 4.87 -3.39
C VAL A 160 -1.56 5.99 -4.03
N THR A 161 -2.88 5.84 -4.04
CA THR A 161 -3.84 6.90 -4.41
C THR A 161 -4.85 7.06 -3.28
N ASP A 162 -5.38 8.27 -3.13
CA ASP A 162 -6.40 8.54 -2.12
C ASP A 162 -7.71 7.76 -2.39
N GLY A 163 -8.48 7.56 -1.32
CA GLY A 163 -9.81 6.97 -1.37
C GLY A 163 -10.17 6.19 -0.10
N PRO A 164 -11.38 5.59 -0.06
CA PRO A 164 -11.87 4.89 1.13
C PRO A 164 -11.12 3.58 1.38
N ALA A 165 -10.41 3.49 2.50
CA ALA A 165 -9.71 2.28 2.92
C ALA A 165 -10.65 1.09 3.16
N GLY A 166 -10.18 -0.11 2.81
CA GLY A 166 -10.88 -1.37 3.03
C GLY A 166 -10.46 -2.46 2.06
N TRP A 167 -10.97 -3.67 2.29
CA TRP A 167 -10.83 -4.75 1.31
C TRP A 167 -11.70 -4.44 0.09
N THR A 168 -11.07 -4.41 -1.08
CA THR A 168 -11.70 -4.26 -2.40
C THR A 168 -11.64 -5.55 -3.20
N GLY A 169 -10.75 -6.47 -2.85
CA GLY A 169 -10.50 -7.68 -3.63
C GLY A 169 -9.70 -7.44 -4.91
N SER A 170 -9.07 -6.26 -5.03
CA SER A 170 -8.12 -5.98 -6.10
C SER A 170 -6.99 -7.01 -6.17
N ALA A 171 -6.41 -7.19 -7.36
CA ALA A 171 -5.33 -8.14 -7.59
C ALA A 171 -4.13 -7.84 -6.68
N GLU A 172 -3.85 -6.56 -6.43
CA GLU A 172 -2.78 -6.09 -5.56
C GLU A 172 -3.03 -6.49 -4.10
N GLN A 173 -4.24 -6.33 -3.58
CA GLN A 173 -4.60 -6.76 -2.22
C GLN A 173 -4.52 -8.27 -2.06
N VAL A 174 -4.98 -9.03 -3.06
CA VAL A 174 -4.90 -10.50 -3.05
C VAL A 174 -3.43 -10.94 -3.07
N ALA A 175 -2.62 -10.35 -3.95
CA ALA A 175 -1.18 -10.65 -4.04
C ALA A 175 -0.46 -10.35 -2.73
N PHE A 176 -0.74 -9.20 -2.11
CA PHE A 176 -0.22 -8.85 -0.79
C PHE A 176 -0.67 -9.87 0.27
N ALA A 177 -1.96 -10.22 0.34
CA ALA A 177 -2.46 -11.14 1.35
C ALA A 177 -1.80 -12.52 1.26
N VAL A 178 -1.64 -13.04 0.04
CA VAL A 178 -0.92 -14.30 -0.22
C VAL A 178 0.54 -14.19 0.21
N ALA A 179 1.24 -13.13 -0.19
CA ALA A 179 2.64 -12.92 0.16
C ALA A 179 2.83 -12.79 1.68
N ALA A 180 1.97 -12.02 2.36
CA ALA A 180 1.99 -11.88 3.81
C ALA A 180 1.78 -13.24 4.49
N CYS A 181 0.80 -14.04 4.08
CA CYS A 181 0.57 -15.38 4.61
C CYS A 181 1.78 -16.31 4.44
N ARG A 182 2.46 -16.26 3.29
CA ARG A 182 3.64 -17.08 3.03
C ARG A 182 4.85 -16.64 3.84
N GLU A 183 5.19 -15.36 3.74
CA GLU A 183 6.48 -14.83 4.21
C GLU A 183 6.44 -14.40 5.67
N LEU A 184 5.34 -13.80 6.12
CA LEU A 184 5.21 -13.35 7.51
C LEU A 184 4.65 -14.47 8.39
N TRP A 185 3.63 -15.19 7.92
CA TRP A 185 2.94 -16.21 8.70
C TRP A 185 3.47 -17.64 8.48
N GLY A 186 4.46 -17.83 7.59
CA GLY A 186 5.12 -19.12 7.35
C GLY A 186 4.28 -20.16 6.61
N GLN A 187 3.15 -19.75 6.00
CA GLN A 187 2.23 -20.66 5.33
C GLN A 187 2.59 -20.80 3.85
N ARG A 188 3.56 -21.67 3.54
CA ARG A 188 4.14 -21.82 2.19
C ARG A 188 3.13 -22.06 1.08
N GLY A 189 2.06 -22.81 1.37
CA GLY A 189 0.99 -23.13 0.43
C GLY A 189 -0.14 -22.11 0.35
N ALA A 190 0.01 -20.92 0.97
CA ALA A 190 -1.12 -20.01 1.10
C ALA A 190 -1.67 -19.55 -0.26
N ASP A 191 -2.99 -19.45 -0.33
CA ASP A 191 -3.77 -18.91 -1.45
C ASP A 191 -4.59 -17.68 -1.02
N ALA A 192 -5.46 -17.22 -1.93
CA ALA A 192 -6.24 -15.99 -1.76
C ALA A 192 -7.27 -16.05 -0.61
N THR A 193 -7.51 -17.23 -0.02
CA THR A 193 -8.52 -17.44 1.02
C THR A 193 -7.91 -17.56 2.43
N ASP A 194 -6.64 -17.92 2.54
CA ASP A 194 -6.00 -18.24 3.82
C ASP A 194 -5.91 -17.07 4.81
N TRP A 195 -5.77 -15.85 4.31
CA TRP A 195 -5.75 -14.67 5.18
C TRP A 195 -7.08 -14.49 5.92
N ARG A 196 -8.20 -14.86 5.30
CA ARG A 196 -9.53 -14.74 5.92
C ARG A 196 -9.62 -15.67 7.11
N GLU A 197 -9.11 -16.89 6.98
CA GLU A 197 -9.08 -17.86 8.07
C GLU A 197 -8.26 -17.35 9.27
N ARG A 198 -7.16 -16.62 9.02
CA ARG A 198 -6.38 -15.97 10.10
C ARG A 198 -7.22 -14.92 10.83
N VAL A 199 -7.93 -14.09 10.08
CA VAL A 199 -8.82 -13.06 10.63
C VAL A 199 -9.96 -13.70 11.44
N ARG A 200 -10.56 -14.79 10.94
CA ARG A 200 -11.59 -15.55 11.69
C ARG A 200 -11.06 -16.07 13.02
N ARG A 201 -9.88 -16.70 13.04
CA ARG A 201 -9.25 -17.20 14.27
C ARG A 201 -8.88 -16.10 15.26
N ALA A 202 -8.62 -14.89 14.76
CA ALA A 202 -8.36 -13.72 15.59
C ALA A 202 -9.64 -13.07 16.16
N GLY A 203 -10.81 -13.71 16.01
CA GLY A 203 -12.09 -13.24 16.56
C GLY A 203 -12.93 -12.40 15.61
N HIS A 204 -12.53 -12.27 14.34
CA HIS A 204 -13.28 -11.55 13.31
C HIS A 204 -14.00 -12.53 12.38
N ALA A 205 -14.75 -13.46 12.97
CA ALA A 205 -15.33 -14.62 12.29
C ALA A 205 -16.47 -14.28 11.32
N THR A 206 -17.25 -13.24 11.63
CA THR A 206 -18.51 -12.90 10.94
C THR A 206 -18.31 -12.41 9.51
N ASP A 207 -17.28 -11.60 9.27
CA ASP A 207 -16.89 -11.18 7.93
C ASP A 207 -15.42 -10.72 7.90
N PRO A 208 -14.49 -11.60 7.49
CA PRO A 208 -13.09 -11.23 7.33
C PRO A 208 -12.83 -10.14 6.29
N ALA A 209 -13.71 -10.02 5.28
CA ALA A 209 -13.62 -9.02 4.22
C ALA A 209 -14.23 -7.67 4.64
N SER A 210 -14.83 -7.59 5.83
CA SER A 210 -15.23 -6.31 6.41
C SER A 210 -14.04 -5.38 6.59
N ARG A 211 -14.32 -4.07 6.66
CA ARG A 211 -13.29 -3.05 6.95
C ARG A 211 -12.50 -3.39 8.22
N SER A 212 -13.17 -3.86 9.28
CA SER A 212 -12.52 -4.18 10.55
C SER A 212 -11.66 -5.45 10.44
N GLY A 213 -12.13 -6.48 9.74
CA GLY A 213 -11.36 -7.71 9.47
C GLY A 213 -10.08 -7.42 8.66
N TRP A 214 -10.20 -6.63 7.60
CA TRP A 214 -9.06 -6.18 6.80
C TRP A 214 -8.08 -5.31 7.60
N ALA A 215 -8.59 -4.36 8.39
CA ALA A 215 -7.79 -3.52 9.26
C ALA A 215 -7.03 -4.33 10.32
N ALA A 216 -7.65 -5.39 10.86
CA ALA A 216 -6.99 -6.30 11.80
C ALA A 216 -5.87 -7.11 11.13
N PHE A 217 -6.12 -7.66 9.93
CA PHE A 217 -5.11 -8.41 9.16
C PHE A 217 -3.89 -7.56 8.82
N THR A 218 -4.10 -6.39 8.23
CA THR A 218 -3.04 -5.47 7.82
C THR A 218 -2.21 -5.00 9.02
N ARG A 219 -2.86 -4.67 10.15
CA ARG A 219 -2.16 -4.29 11.39
C ARG A 219 -1.33 -5.44 11.97
N ALA A 220 -1.86 -6.67 11.98
CA ALA A 220 -1.13 -7.83 12.46
C ALA A 220 0.08 -8.12 11.56
N SER A 221 -0.09 -8.06 10.24
CA SER A 221 0.99 -8.24 9.27
C SER A 221 2.08 -7.16 9.39
N LEU A 222 1.71 -5.89 9.58
CA LEU A 222 2.64 -4.80 9.88
C LEU A 222 3.51 -5.12 11.11
N ARG A 223 2.87 -5.44 12.24
CA ARG A 223 3.62 -5.75 13.48
C ARG A 223 4.51 -6.97 13.32
N ARG A 224 4.06 -7.99 12.61
CA ARG A 224 4.85 -9.20 12.38
C ARG A 224 6.06 -8.92 11.48
N GLY A 225 5.88 -8.16 10.41
CA GLY A 225 6.98 -7.78 9.52
C GLY A 225 8.00 -6.85 10.18
N LEU A 226 7.56 -5.94 11.05
CA LEU A 226 8.45 -5.11 11.88
C LEU A 226 8.94 -5.78 13.18
N ARG A 227 8.52 -7.04 13.44
CA ARG A 227 8.86 -7.81 14.65
C ARG A 227 8.49 -7.10 15.96
N THR A 228 7.33 -6.44 15.96
CA THR A 228 6.74 -5.75 17.12
C THR A 228 5.49 -6.46 17.65
N GLU A 229 5.17 -7.64 17.14
CA GLU A 229 4.20 -8.51 17.79
C GLU A 229 4.69 -8.82 19.22
N ARG A 230 3.79 -8.69 20.20
CA ARG A 230 4.08 -9.22 21.52
C ARG A 230 4.13 -10.73 21.39
N THR A 231 5.27 -11.33 21.69
CA THR A 231 5.34 -12.75 22.01
C THR A 231 4.50 -12.96 23.26
N ASP A 232 3.24 -13.38 23.08
CA ASP A 232 2.51 -14.00 24.16
C ASP A 232 3.27 -15.29 24.52
N HIS A 233 4.15 -15.18 25.51
CA HIS A 233 4.63 -16.34 26.26
C HIS A 233 3.45 -16.92 27.03
N ARG A 234 2.60 -17.68 26.36
CA ARG A 234 1.79 -18.68 27.05
C ARG A 234 2.65 -19.93 27.21
N ARG A 235 3.17 -20.05 28.44
CA ARG A 235 3.56 -21.32 29.05
C ARG A 235 2.36 -22.26 29.11
#